data_AF-A0A7S1AC60-F1
#
_entry.id   AF-A0A7S1AC60-F1
#
_cell.length_a   1.000
_cell.length_b   1.000
_cell.length_c   1.000
_cell.angle_alpha   90.00
_cell.angle_beta   90.00
_cell.angle_gamma   90.00
#
_symmetry.space_group_name_H-M   'P 1'
#
loop_
_entity.id
_entity.type
_entity.pdbx_description
1 polymer ?
#
loop_
_entity_poly.entity_id
_entity_poly.type
_entity_poly.pdbx_seq_one_letter_code
_entity_poly.pdbx_strand_id
1 'polypeptide(L)'
;FWLKLFSALFCPICAVMVYGTKRKQRANKGQKGVARTPKSVRERRKMNPCNIKDEALRKAYDPKKTLKQNLESVDVAKLYADATNKPERLDAPRKVKHIYKVNEEEAPICQTMVKKHGDDFDAMFWDIKINIFQWTVAQCRKKVTAFNKGKIRSMRAEILSGHGMDLRKPLFGAAKERNVFGH
;
A
#
# COMPACT_ATOMS: atom_id res chain seq x y z
N PHE A 1 -46.24 78.46 47.46
CA PHE A 1 -46.43 79.06 46.13
C PHE A 1 -45.06 79.19 45.49
N TRP A 2 -44.92 78.67 44.28
CA TRP A 2 -43.72 78.62 43.45
C TRP A 2 -42.66 77.54 43.73
N LEU A 3 -42.33 76.86 42.62
CA LEU A 3 -41.31 75.83 42.37
C LEU A 3 -41.37 74.54 43.19
N LYS A 4 -41.63 73.42 42.53
CA LYS A 4 -40.69 72.29 42.48
C LYS A 4 -41.10 71.22 41.45
N LEU A 5 -40.10 70.88 40.64
CA LEU A 5 -39.81 69.57 40.06
C LEU A 5 -40.69 69.00 38.93
N PHE A 6 -40.24 69.32 37.72
CA PHE A 6 -40.05 68.34 36.65
C PHE A 6 -39.38 67.06 37.19
N SER A 7 -40.11 65.94 37.17
CA SER A 7 -39.58 64.59 37.42
C SER A 7 -40.32 63.61 36.50
N ALA A 8 -39.81 63.46 35.28
CA ALA A 8 -40.20 62.37 34.39
C ALA A 8 -39.11 62.07 33.36
N LEU A 9 -37.93 61.67 33.84
CA LEU A 9 -37.01 60.84 33.06
C LEU A 9 -37.15 59.41 33.60
N PHE A 10 -38.22 58.75 33.16
CA PHE A 10 -38.37 57.32 33.38
C PHE A 10 -37.48 56.60 32.36
N CYS A 11 -36.39 56.08 32.89
CA CYS A 11 -35.41 55.22 32.23
C CYS A 11 -36.12 54.00 31.60
N PRO A 12 -35.97 53.72 30.29
CA PRO A 12 -36.38 52.46 29.72
C PRO A 12 -35.43 51.38 30.25
N ILE A 13 -35.87 50.74 31.33
CA ILE A 13 -35.29 49.54 31.90
C ILE A 13 -35.11 48.52 30.78
N CYS A 14 -33.88 48.09 30.64
CA CYS A 14 -33.38 47.06 29.74
C CYS A 14 -34.21 45.78 29.88
N ALA A 15 -35.15 45.57 28.95
CA ALA A 15 -35.79 44.28 28.75
C ALA A 15 -34.82 43.36 27.98
N VAL A 16 -33.83 42.81 28.68
CA VAL A 16 -33.03 41.68 28.18
C VAL A 16 -33.95 40.46 28.18
N MET A 17 -34.66 40.24 27.08
CA MET A 17 -35.37 38.99 26.82
C MET A 17 -34.35 37.86 26.73
N VAL A 18 -34.21 37.10 27.82
CA VAL A 18 -33.56 35.79 27.83
C VAL A 18 -34.46 34.83 27.04
N TYR A 19 -34.30 34.81 25.72
CA TYR A 19 -34.83 33.73 24.90
C TYR A 19 -34.08 32.45 25.26
N GLY A 20 -34.62 31.72 26.24
CA GLY A 20 -34.17 30.38 26.58
C GLY A 20 -34.15 29.52 25.32
N THR A 21 -32.96 29.14 24.88
CA THR A 21 -32.71 28.30 23.72
C THR A 21 -33.17 26.86 24.01
N LYS A 22 -34.48 26.62 23.96
CA LYS A 22 -35.05 25.26 23.92
C LYS A 22 -34.82 24.62 22.56
N ARG A 23 -33.57 24.43 22.15
CA ARG A 23 -33.21 23.75 20.89
C ARG A 23 -31.85 23.08 21.03
N LYS A 24 -31.82 21.86 21.60
CA LYS A 24 -30.78 20.83 21.35
C LYS A 24 -31.03 19.51 22.09
N GLN A 25 -32.27 19.00 22.09
CA GLN A 25 -32.55 17.63 22.60
C GLN A 25 -33.14 16.69 21.54
N ARG A 26 -32.92 16.95 20.24
CA ARG A 26 -33.39 16.09 19.14
C ARG A 26 -32.28 15.48 18.27
N ALA A 27 -31.00 15.65 18.61
CA ALA A 27 -29.90 15.17 17.77
C ALA A 27 -29.54 13.67 17.97
N ASN A 28 -29.84 13.07 19.13
CA ASN A 28 -29.35 11.72 19.46
C ASN A 28 -30.41 10.61 19.48
N LYS A 29 -31.68 10.89 19.17
CA LYS A 29 -32.74 9.86 19.19
C LYS A 29 -32.65 8.82 18.05
N GLY A 30 -31.75 9.00 17.08
CA GLY A 30 -31.56 8.08 15.94
C GLY A 30 -30.29 7.23 15.99
N GLN A 31 -29.31 7.53 16.85
CA GLN A 31 -28.08 6.76 16.92
C GLN A 31 -28.26 5.60 17.89
N LYS A 32 -28.61 4.41 17.35
CA LYS A 32 -28.50 3.16 18.11
C LYS A 32 -27.05 3.06 18.60
N GLY A 33 -26.86 3.06 19.93
CA GLY A 33 -25.54 2.84 20.51
C GLY A 33 -24.97 1.54 19.96
N VAL A 34 -23.85 1.61 19.23
CA VAL A 34 -23.20 0.42 18.69
C VAL A 34 -22.60 -0.33 19.87
N ALA A 35 -23.32 -1.33 20.37
CA ALA A 35 -22.79 -2.23 21.39
C ALA A 35 -21.61 -3.01 20.78
N ARG A 36 -20.40 -2.71 21.25
CA ARG A 36 -19.21 -3.47 20.83
C ARG A 36 -19.27 -4.83 21.51
N THR A 37 -19.29 -5.89 20.72
CA THR A 37 -19.09 -7.24 21.24
C THR A 37 -17.67 -7.33 21.78
N PRO A 38 -17.45 -7.79 23.03
CA PRO A 38 -16.11 -7.93 23.59
C PRO A 38 -15.27 -8.92 22.76
N LYS A 39 -13.96 -8.72 22.74
CA LYS A 39 -13.01 -9.49 21.90
C LYS A 39 -13.09 -10.99 22.19
N SER A 40 -13.21 -11.37 23.45
CA SER A 40 -13.35 -12.77 23.89
C SER A 40 -14.56 -13.49 23.28
N VAL A 41 -15.68 -12.78 23.11
CA VAL A 41 -16.88 -13.35 22.47
C VAL A 41 -16.69 -13.49 20.97
N ARG A 42 -15.97 -12.56 20.33
CA ARG A 42 -15.66 -12.64 18.89
C ARG A 42 -14.74 -13.82 18.57
N GLU A 43 -13.72 -14.07 19.40
CA GLU A 43 -12.78 -15.19 19.24
C GLU A 43 -13.45 -16.55 19.41
N ARG A 44 -14.52 -16.64 20.21
CA ARG A 44 -15.32 -17.86 20.40
C ARG A 44 -16.36 -18.11 19.31
N ARG A 45 -16.50 -17.20 18.33
CA ARG A 45 -17.46 -17.38 17.25
C ARG A 45 -17.03 -18.56 16.37
N LYS A 46 -17.98 -19.45 16.14
CA LYS A 46 -17.85 -20.55 15.18
C LYS A 46 -17.94 -19.96 13.78
N MET A 47 -17.02 -20.34 12.91
CA MET A 47 -17.06 -19.93 11.50
C MET A 47 -18.03 -20.84 10.74
N ASN A 48 -18.82 -20.28 9.83
CA ASN A 48 -19.64 -21.05 8.91
C ASN A 48 -18.75 -21.76 7.89
N PRO A 49 -18.86 -23.09 7.70
CA PRO A 49 -18.02 -23.84 6.76
C PRO A 49 -18.11 -23.33 5.31
N CYS A 50 -19.24 -22.75 4.90
CA CYS A 50 -19.42 -22.19 3.56
C CYS A 50 -18.49 -21.01 3.25
N ASN A 51 -17.95 -20.33 4.27
CA ASN A 51 -17.00 -19.23 4.08
C ASN A 51 -15.57 -19.73 3.81
N ILE A 52 -15.30 -21.02 4.02
CA ILE A 52 -14.00 -21.64 3.76
C ILE A 52 -13.91 -21.95 2.27
N LYS A 53 -12.95 -21.34 1.58
CA LYS A 53 -12.76 -21.51 0.13
C LYS A 53 -12.10 -22.85 -0.22
N ASP A 54 -11.19 -23.33 0.62
CA ASP A 54 -10.46 -24.57 0.37
C ASP A 54 -11.37 -25.79 0.58
N GLU A 55 -11.55 -26.60 -0.45
CA GLU A 55 -12.47 -27.74 -0.40
C GLU A 55 -12.02 -28.83 0.58
N ALA A 56 -10.71 -29.12 0.61
CA ALA A 56 -10.13 -30.11 1.51
C ALA A 56 -10.30 -29.70 2.98
N LEU A 57 -9.99 -28.43 3.28
CA LEU A 57 -10.17 -27.89 4.62
C LEU A 57 -11.66 -27.84 5.00
N ARG A 58 -12.55 -27.46 4.07
CA ARG A 58 -13.99 -27.41 4.29
C ARG A 58 -14.58 -28.79 4.62
N LYS A 59 -14.08 -29.87 4.02
CA LYS A 59 -14.50 -31.25 4.32
C LYS A 59 -14.06 -31.71 5.72
N ALA A 60 -12.86 -31.34 6.14
CA ALA A 60 -12.31 -31.69 7.46
C ALA A 60 -12.78 -30.76 8.60
N TYR A 61 -13.53 -29.70 8.30
CA TYR A 61 -13.88 -28.67 9.28
C TYR A 61 -15.12 -29.05 10.11
N ASP A 62 -14.97 -29.13 11.43
CA ASP A 62 -16.09 -29.36 12.34
C ASP A 62 -16.81 -28.03 12.68
N PRO A 63 -18.12 -27.87 12.38
CA PRO A 63 -18.84 -26.63 12.66
C PRO A 63 -19.08 -26.40 14.17
N LYS A 64 -18.86 -27.43 15.00
CA LYS A 64 -19.07 -27.35 16.45
C LYS A 64 -17.88 -26.73 17.19
N LYS A 65 -16.68 -26.85 16.64
CA LYS A 65 -15.41 -26.37 17.20
C LYS A 65 -15.15 -24.92 16.81
N THR A 66 -14.27 -24.26 17.56
CA THR A 66 -13.76 -22.93 17.16
C THR A 66 -12.71 -23.08 16.05
N LEU A 67 -12.45 -22.00 15.30
CA LEU A 67 -11.46 -22.02 14.22
C LEU A 67 -10.08 -22.51 14.72
N LYS A 68 -9.65 -22.03 15.89
CA LYS A 68 -8.38 -22.41 16.49
C LYS A 68 -8.30 -23.91 16.78
N GLN A 69 -9.34 -24.48 17.39
CA GLN A 69 -9.41 -25.91 17.66
C GLN A 69 -9.40 -26.76 16.39
N ASN A 70 -10.07 -26.30 15.33
CA ASN A 70 -10.05 -26.99 14.04
C ASN A 70 -8.65 -26.99 13.42
N LEU A 71 -7.97 -25.84 13.44
CA LEU A 71 -6.60 -25.73 12.93
C LEU A 71 -5.61 -26.61 13.72
N GLU A 72 -5.79 -26.74 15.04
CA GLU A 72 -4.95 -27.62 15.87
C GLU A 72 -5.24 -29.11 15.63
N SER A 73 -6.48 -29.47 15.31
CA SER A 73 -6.85 -30.87 15.03
C SER A 73 -6.47 -31.35 13.63
N VAL A 74 -6.23 -30.42 12.71
CA VAL A 74 -6.02 -30.71 11.30
C VAL A 74 -4.53 -30.70 10.99
N ASP A 75 -4.01 -31.83 10.54
CA ASP A 75 -2.64 -31.93 10.05
C ASP A 75 -2.56 -31.46 8.58
N VAL A 76 -1.96 -30.28 8.38
CA VAL A 76 -1.83 -29.64 7.06
C VAL A 76 -1.04 -30.52 6.09
N ALA A 77 -0.05 -31.27 6.58
CA ALA A 77 0.77 -32.14 5.74
C ALA A 77 -0.06 -33.27 5.12
N LYS A 78 -1.01 -33.81 5.89
CA LYS A 78 -1.93 -34.87 5.41
C LYS A 78 -2.97 -34.32 4.45
N LEU A 79 -3.56 -33.16 4.74
CA LEU A 79 -4.59 -32.57 3.88
C LEU A 79 -4.08 -32.21 2.49
N TYR A 80 -2.81 -31.81 2.39
CA TYR A 80 -2.20 -31.34 1.15
C TYR A 80 -1.07 -32.24 0.67
N ALA A 81 -1.12 -33.54 0.99
CA ALA A 81 -0.09 -34.49 0.55
C ALA A 81 0.12 -34.45 -0.98
N ASP A 82 -0.97 -34.36 -1.75
CA ASP A 82 -0.94 -34.28 -3.22
C ASP A 82 -0.25 -33.02 -3.77
N ALA A 83 -0.35 -31.91 -3.05
CA ALA A 83 0.29 -30.64 -3.44
C ALA A 83 1.74 -30.54 -2.93
N THR A 84 2.03 -31.16 -1.79
CA THR A 84 3.35 -31.10 -1.14
C THR A 84 4.34 -32.08 -1.78
N ASN A 85 3.85 -33.23 -2.26
CA ASN A 85 4.67 -34.27 -2.90
C ASN A 85 5.00 -34.00 -4.38
N LYS A 86 4.71 -32.80 -4.93
CA LYS A 86 5.14 -32.43 -6.28
C LYS A 86 6.62 -32.04 -6.27
N PRO A 87 7.56 -32.91 -6.72
CA PRO A 87 9.00 -32.63 -6.66
C PRO A 87 9.41 -31.45 -7.55
N GLU A 88 8.58 -31.10 -8.53
CA GLU A 88 8.83 -30.07 -9.54
C GLU A 88 8.92 -28.63 -8.97
N ARG A 89 8.50 -28.39 -7.73
CA ARG A 89 8.47 -27.04 -7.13
C ARG A 89 9.70 -26.66 -6.32
N LEU A 90 10.64 -27.59 -6.09
CA LEU A 90 11.86 -27.31 -5.33
C LEU A 90 12.86 -26.40 -6.09
N ASP A 91 12.72 -26.31 -7.41
CA ASP A 91 13.57 -25.45 -8.26
C ASP A 91 13.05 -24.02 -8.41
N ALA A 92 11.83 -23.74 -7.92
CA ALA A 92 11.33 -22.37 -7.91
C ALA A 92 12.16 -21.53 -6.92
N PRO A 93 12.73 -20.39 -7.34
CA PRO A 93 13.54 -19.58 -6.44
C PRO A 93 12.70 -19.15 -5.24
N ARG A 94 13.08 -19.59 -4.03
CA ARG A 94 12.38 -19.29 -2.76
C ARG A 94 12.13 -17.80 -2.52
N LYS A 95 12.88 -16.93 -3.20
CA LYS A 95 12.71 -15.48 -3.17
C LYS A 95 12.65 -14.97 -4.60
N VAL A 96 11.52 -14.37 -4.97
CA VAL A 96 11.41 -13.59 -6.21
C VAL A 96 12.41 -12.44 -6.11
N LYS A 97 13.47 -12.46 -6.91
CA LYS A 97 14.45 -11.36 -6.94
C LYS A 97 13.78 -10.17 -7.65
N HIS A 98 13.44 -9.13 -6.90
CA HIS A 98 12.96 -7.89 -7.50
C HIS A 98 14.07 -7.28 -8.37
N ILE A 99 13.84 -7.25 -9.68
CA ILE A 99 14.79 -6.72 -10.64
C ILE A 99 14.76 -5.19 -10.54
N TYR A 100 15.91 -4.58 -10.27
CA TYR A 100 16.04 -3.13 -10.30
C TYR A 100 15.96 -2.60 -11.74
N LYS A 101 15.20 -1.52 -11.94
CA LYS A 101 15.00 -0.83 -13.23
C LYS A 101 15.31 0.65 -13.04
N VAL A 102 15.88 1.29 -14.07
CA VAL A 102 16.24 2.73 -14.08
C VAL A 102 15.10 3.51 -14.72
N ASN A 103 14.70 4.64 -14.16
CA ASN A 103 13.64 5.47 -14.75
C ASN A 103 14.13 6.22 -16.00
N GLU A 104 13.20 6.67 -16.85
CA GLU A 104 13.50 7.46 -18.06
C GLU A 104 14.27 8.75 -17.76
N GLU A 105 13.92 9.47 -16.69
CA GLU A 105 14.60 10.71 -16.28
C GLU A 105 16.03 10.46 -15.79
N GLU A 106 16.30 9.27 -15.26
CA GLU A 106 17.60 8.88 -14.72
C GLU A 106 18.55 8.30 -15.78
N ALA A 107 17.99 7.79 -16.89
CA ALA A 107 18.74 7.24 -18.01
C ALA A 107 19.77 8.21 -18.63
N PRO A 108 19.44 9.49 -18.95
CA PRO A 108 20.42 10.43 -19.49
C PRO A 108 21.53 10.76 -18.49
N ILE A 109 21.22 10.77 -17.19
CA ILE A 109 22.21 10.97 -16.13
C ILE A 109 23.18 9.78 -16.11
N CYS A 110 22.66 8.55 -16.08
CA CYS A 110 23.50 7.35 -16.16
C CYS A 110 24.37 7.34 -17.41
N GLN A 111 23.83 7.76 -18.57
CA GLN A 111 24.58 7.84 -19.82
C GLN A 111 25.74 8.84 -19.73
N THR A 112 25.52 10.02 -19.14
CA THR A 112 26.57 11.03 -18.97
C THR A 112 27.63 10.61 -17.94
N MET A 113 27.23 9.92 -16.86
CA MET A 113 28.16 9.36 -15.88
C MET A 113 29.08 8.30 -16.50
N VAL A 114 28.52 7.32 -17.23
CA VAL A 114 29.30 6.27 -17.91
C VAL A 114 30.24 6.87 -18.96
N LYS A 115 29.79 7.89 -19.70
CA LYS A 115 30.63 8.59 -20.69
C LYS A 115 31.84 9.30 -20.07
N LYS A 116 31.71 9.86 -18.86
CA LYS A 116 32.80 10.61 -18.22
C LYS A 116 33.71 9.76 -17.35
N HIS A 117 33.13 8.93 -16.49
CA HIS A 117 33.84 8.22 -15.41
C HIS A 117 33.97 6.70 -15.66
N GLY A 118 33.37 6.16 -16.73
CA GLY A 118 33.47 4.73 -17.04
C GLY A 118 32.82 3.85 -15.97
N ASP A 119 33.63 3.05 -15.27
CA ASP A 119 33.22 2.13 -14.19
C ASP A 119 33.63 2.61 -12.78
N ASP A 120 34.21 3.82 -12.65
CA ASP A 120 34.67 4.37 -11.37
C ASP A 120 33.51 4.98 -10.56
N PHE A 121 32.87 4.15 -9.73
CA PHE A 121 31.68 4.54 -8.97
C PHE A 121 31.95 5.59 -7.88
N ASP A 122 33.18 5.68 -7.37
CA ASP A 122 33.55 6.69 -6.37
C ASP A 122 33.69 8.08 -7.02
N ALA A 123 34.29 8.16 -8.21
CA ALA A 123 34.36 9.41 -8.97
C ALA A 123 32.96 9.90 -9.38
N MET A 124 32.10 8.97 -9.79
CA MET A 124 30.69 9.22 -10.06
C MET A 124 29.93 9.78 -8.85
N PHE A 125 30.24 9.31 -7.65
CA PHE A 125 29.62 9.79 -6.41
C PHE A 125 30.01 11.24 -6.12
N TRP A 126 31.28 11.59 -6.31
CA TRP A 126 31.80 12.93 -6.04
C TRP A 126 31.44 13.98 -7.10
N ASP A 127 31.03 13.59 -8.31
CA ASP A 127 30.62 14.52 -9.36
C ASP A 127 29.19 15.05 -9.14
N ILE A 128 29.08 16.02 -8.24
CA ILE A 128 27.81 16.67 -7.83
C ILE A 128 27.07 17.30 -9.03
N LYS A 129 27.80 17.72 -10.07
CA LYS A 129 27.19 18.38 -11.24
C LYS A 129 26.43 17.41 -12.13
N ILE A 130 26.95 16.19 -12.29
CA ILE A 130 26.27 15.15 -13.06
C ILE A 130 25.28 14.40 -12.17
N ASN A 131 25.69 14.07 -10.94
CA ASN A 131 24.87 13.36 -9.97
C ASN A 131 23.90 14.32 -9.25
N ILE A 132 22.94 14.87 -10.00
CA ILE A 132 21.97 15.87 -9.52
C ILE A 132 21.19 15.33 -8.30
N PHE A 133 20.90 14.03 -8.29
CA PHE A 133 20.14 13.36 -7.23
C PHE A 133 20.99 12.93 -6.02
N GLN A 134 22.29 13.25 -6.01
CA GLN A 134 23.21 12.93 -4.91
C GLN A 134 23.17 11.46 -4.50
N TRP A 135 23.15 10.55 -5.49
CA TRP A 135 23.14 9.12 -5.21
C TRP A 135 24.40 8.67 -4.50
N THR A 136 24.25 7.73 -3.57
CA THR A 136 25.37 7.03 -2.93
C THR A 136 26.09 6.10 -3.92
N VAL A 137 27.36 5.75 -3.64
CA VAL A 137 28.17 4.83 -4.48
C VAL A 137 27.42 3.53 -4.80
N ALA A 138 26.74 2.95 -3.81
CA ALA A 138 25.96 1.72 -3.98
C ALA A 138 24.75 1.90 -4.91
N GLN A 139 24.13 3.08 -4.91
CA GLN A 139 23.02 3.41 -5.82
C GLN A 139 23.53 3.63 -7.24
N CYS A 140 24.65 4.35 -7.41
CA CYS A 140 25.32 4.51 -8.70
C CYS A 140 25.63 3.13 -9.32
N ARG A 141 26.22 2.22 -8.54
CA ARG A 141 26.50 0.85 -8.99
C ARG A 141 25.24 0.12 -9.45
N LYS A 142 24.15 0.18 -8.69
CA LYS A 142 22.88 -0.49 -9.05
C LYS A 142 22.25 0.10 -10.32
N LYS A 143 22.25 1.43 -10.44
CA LYS A 143 21.63 2.15 -11.57
C LYS A 143 22.44 1.98 -12.85
N VAL A 144 23.75 2.22 -12.80
CA VAL A 144 24.64 2.06 -13.96
C VAL A 144 24.66 0.61 -14.45
N THR A 145 24.72 -0.38 -13.55
CA THR A 145 24.65 -1.79 -13.96
C THR A 145 23.29 -2.18 -14.53
N ALA A 146 22.19 -1.58 -14.07
CA ALA A 146 20.87 -1.79 -14.65
C ALA A 146 20.73 -1.10 -16.01
N PHE A 147 21.29 0.10 -16.17
CA PHE A 147 21.35 0.86 -17.42
C PHE A 147 22.15 0.12 -18.49
N ASN A 148 23.35 -0.39 -18.16
CA ASN A 148 24.18 -1.19 -19.07
C ASN A 148 23.49 -2.51 -19.49
N LYS A 149 22.59 -3.04 -18.64
CA LYS A 149 21.75 -4.20 -18.95
C LYS A 149 20.49 -3.84 -19.76
N GLY A 150 20.28 -2.57 -20.11
CA GLY A 150 19.11 -2.09 -20.85
C GLY A 150 17.81 -2.10 -20.05
N LYS A 151 17.87 -2.15 -18.71
CA LYS A 151 16.68 -2.23 -17.84
C LYS A 151 16.15 -0.84 -17.53
N ILE A 152 15.57 -0.20 -18.55
CA ILE A 152 14.95 1.13 -18.44
C ILE A 152 13.44 0.96 -18.29
N ARG A 153 12.85 1.68 -17.33
CA ARG A 153 11.41 1.73 -17.06
C ARG A 153 10.82 2.93 -17.77
N SER A 154 9.85 2.70 -18.66
CA SER A 154 9.14 3.81 -19.32
C SER A 154 8.02 4.38 -18.45
N MET A 155 7.98 5.70 -18.22
CA MET A 155 6.96 6.36 -17.40
C MET A 155 5.55 6.11 -17.94
N ARG A 156 5.42 6.03 -19.27
CA ARG A 156 4.14 5.78 -19.95
C ARG A 156 3.57 4.36 -19.76
N ALA A 157 4.38 3.40 -19.30
CA ALA A 157 3.90 2.03 -19.07
C ALA A 157 3.14 1.86 -17.74
N GLU A 158 3.35 2.75 -16.76
CA GLU A 158 2.69 2.67 -15.45
C GLU A 158 1.22 3.08 -15.47
N ILE A 159 0.86 4.06 -16.30
CA ILE A 159 -0.50 4.59 -16.31
C ILE A 159 -1.50 3.57 -16.86
N LEU A 160 -1.05 2.67 -17.75
CA LEU A 160 -1.95 1.75 -18.47
C LEU A 160 -2.02 0.33 -17.86
N SER A 161 -1.01 -0.09 -17.10
CA SER A 161 -0.95 -1.43 -16.52
C SER A 161 -0.92 -1.33 -15.00
N GLY A 162 -2.10 -1.34 -14.36
CA GLY A 162 -2.23 -1.37 -12.90
C GLY A 162 -1.48 -2.53 -12.21
N HIS A 163 -0.96 -3.48 -12.99
CA HIS A 163 0.10 -4.43 -12.62
C HIS A 163 1.12 -4.55 -13.75
N GLY A 164 2.36 -4.14 -13.49
CA GLY A 164 3.44 -4.00 -14.46
C GLY A 164 3.92 -5.32 -15.09
N MET A 165 3.20 -5.81 -16.10
CA MET A 165 3.81 -6.59 -17.17
C MET A 165 4.48 -5.62 -18.16
N ASP A 166 5.81 -5.61 -18.17
CA ASP A 166 6.62 -4.89 -19.16
C ASP A 166 6.44 -5.57 -20.52
N LEU A 167 5.44 -5.15 -21.29
CA LEU A 167 5.15 -5.64 -22.64
C LEU A 167 5.95 -4.90 -23.73
N ARG A 168 7.17 -4.42 -23.45
CA ARG A 168 7.98 -3.70 -24.45
C ARG A 168 9.36 -4.29 -24.67
N LYS A 169 9.72 -4.33 -25.95
CA LYS A 169 11.02 -4.73 -26.50
C LYS A 169 12.11 -3.79 -25.95
N PRO A 170 13.27 -4.31 -25.50
CA PRO A 170 14.39 -3.44 -25.16
C PRO A 170 14.82 -2.64 -26.41
N LEU A 171 14.94 -1.32 -26.27
CA LEU A 171 15.26 -0.41 -27.38
C LEU A 171 16.69 -0.60 -27.92
N PHE A 172 17.61 -1.11 -27.09
CA PHE A 172 19.04 -1.24 -27.42
C PHE A 172 19.65 -2.53 -26.82
N GLY A 173 20.76 -3.01 -27.43
CA GLY A 173 21.62 -4.08 -26.91
C GLY A 173 21.24 -5.52 -27.31
N ALA A 174 22.10 -6.49 -26.95
CA ALA A 174 21.97 -7.91 -27.31
C ALA A 174 20.70 -8.60 -26.76
N ALA A 175 19.97 -7.97 -25.83
CA ALA A 175 18.66 -8.45 -25.37
C ALA A 175 17.55 -8.22 -26.40
N LYS A 176 17.73 -7.28 -27.35
CA LYS A 176 16.84 -7.06 -28.50
C LYS A 176 16.83 -8.28 -29.43
N GLU A 177 17.98 -8.94 -29.59
CA GLU A 177 18.20 -10.04 -30.53
C GLU A 177 17.77 -11.41 -29.98
N ARG A 178 17.60 -11.55 -28.66
CA ARG A 178 17.28 -12.85 -28.00
C ARG A 178 15.79 -13.19 -27.93
N ASN A 179 14.90 -12.38 -28.51
CA ASN A 179 13.47 -12.66 -28.44
C ASN A 179 13.06 -13.65 -29.55
N VAL A 180 12.76 -14.87 -29.12
CA VAL A 180 12.41 -16.06 -29.94
C VAL A 180 10.93 -16.07 -30.39
N PHE A 181 10.15 -15.01 -30.12
CA PHE A 181 8.74 -14.93 -30.50
C PHE A 181 8.47 -13.77 -31.46
N GLY A 182 8.41 -14.08 -32.75
CA GLY A 182 7.70 -13.33 -33.79
C GLY A 182 8.56 -12.52 -34.76
N HIS A 183 8.69 -13.03 -35.99
CA HIS A 183 8.85 -12.22 -37.21
C HIS A 183 7.55 -11.47 -37.52
#